data_AF-A0A7C3LGW0-F1
#
_entry.id   AF-A0A7C3LGW0-F1
#
_cell.length_a   1.000
_cell.length_b   1.000
_cell.length_c   1.000
_cell.angle_alpha   90.00
_cell.angle_beta   90.00
_cell.angle_gamma   90.00
#
_symmetry.space_group_name_H-M   'P 1'
#
loop_
_entity.id
_entity.type
_entity.pdbx_description
1 polymer ?
#
loop_
_entity_poly.entity_id
_entity_poly.type
_entity_poly.pdbx_seq_one_letter_code
_entity_poly.pdbx_strand_id
1 'polypeptide(L)'
;MARILTVSPDEARGLRRLLVWAVKRYHRGVVPGLIQILLADFHLLAATGWMVSHLDRPGSPLTRLQREMVATVVNGLIGGAP
;
A
#
# COMPACT_ATOMS: atom_id res chain seq x y z
N MET A 1 -4.00 14.47 -0.90
CA MET A 1 -2.80 14.21 -0.09
C MET A 1 -3.20 14.11 1.37
N ALA A 2 -2.55 13.25 2.16
CA ALA A 2 -2.89 13.04 3.56
C ALA A 2 -2.51 14.26 4.42
N ARG A 3 -3.26 14.52 5.51
CA ARG A 3 -2.96 15.62 6.47
C ARG A 3 -1.88 15.23 7.51
N ILE A 4 -1.06 14.24 7.19
CA ILE A 4 -0.04 13.67 8.06
C ILE A 4 1.29 13.64 7.32
N LEU A 5 2.39 13.40 8.04
CA LEU A 5 3.71 13.29 7.44
C LEU A 5 3.72 12.20 6.35
N THR A 6 4.12 12.58 5.15
CA THR A 6 4.31 11.65 4.02
C THR A 6 5.69 11.84 3.40
N VAL A 7 6.23 10.79 2.80
CA VAL A 7 7.48 10.86 2.06
C VAL A 7 7.17 11.02 0.57
N SER A 8 7.55 12.17 0.01
CA SER A 8 7.49 12.37 -1.45
C SER A 8 8.46 11.41 -2.15
N PRO A 9 8.03 10.69 -3.20
CA PRO A 9 8.89 9.79 -3.97
C PRO A 9 10.15 10.47 -4.52
N ASP A 10 10.07 11.76 -4.86
CA ASP A 10 11.16 12.52 -5.47
C ASP A 10 12.17 13.04 -4.43
N GLU A 11 11.74 13.14 -3.17
CA GLU A 11 12.57 13.58 -2.04
C GLU A 11 13.17 12.39 -1.26
N ALA A 12 12.79 11.16 -1.60
CA ALA A 12 13.24 9.97 -0.91
C ALA A 12 14.76 9.76 -1.05
N ARG A 13 15.45 9.54 0.09
CA ARG A 13 16.89 9.30 0.17
C ARG A 13 17.21 7.97 0.85
N GLY A 14 18.41 7.44 0.62
CA GLY A 14 18.90 6.21 1.25
C GLY A 14 17.95 5.01 1.04
N LEU A 15 17.64 4.30 2.13
CA LEU A 15 16.78 3.12 2.10
C LEU A 15 15.37 3.42 1.55
N ARG A 16 14.80 4.60 1.84
CA ARG A 16 13.49 5.00 1.30
C ARG A 16 13.51 5.10 -0.22
N ARG A 17 14.61 5.57 -0.82
CA ARG A 17 14.78 5.65 -2.28
C ARG A 17 14.77 4.27 -2.93
N LEU A 18 15.43 3.30 -2.29
CA LEU A 18 15.44 1.90 -2.75
C LEU A 18 14.03 1.30 -2.70
N LEU A 19 13.30 1.52 -1.60
CA LEU A 19 11.92 1.06 -1.47
C LEU A 19 10.99 1.72 -2.51
N VAL A 20 11.10 3.04 -2.71
CA VAL A 20 10.35 3.75 -3.76
C VAL A 20 10.64 3.15 -5.13
N TRP A 21 11.90 2.86 -5.45
CA TRP A 21 12.27 2.22 -6.72
C TRP A 21 11.64 0.83 -6.87
N ALA A 22 11.70 -0.02 -5.83
CA ALA A 22 11.10 -1.35 -5.84
C ALA A 22 9.58 -1.30 -6.01
N VAL A 23 8.92 -0.36 -5.33
CA VAL A 23 7.47 -0.12 -5.45
C VAL A 23 7.11 0.35 -6.85
N LYS A 24 7.85 1.31 -7.43
CA LYS A 24 7.66 1.74 -8.82
C LYS A 24 7.80 0.55 -9.78
N ARG A 25 8.79 -0.32 -9.58
CA ARG A 25 9.00 -1.52 -10.40
C ARG A 25 7.78 -2.46 -10.35
N TYR A 26 7.19 -2.65 -9.17
CA TYR A 26 6.05 -3.53 -8.96
C TYR A 26 4.73 -2.93 -9.48
N HIS A 27 4.49 -1.63 -9.24
CA HIS A 27 3.26 -0.92 -9.63
C HIS A 27 3.37 -0.19 -10.98
N ARG A 28 4.13 -0.76 -11.93
CA ARG A 28 4.24 -0.25 -13.32
C ARG A 28 4.56 1.25 -13.43
N GLY A 29 5.46 1.73 -12.58
CA GLY A 29 5.99 3.10 -12.60
C GLY A 29 5.33 4.05 -11.59
N VAL A 30 4.26 3.65 -10.91
CA VAL A 30 3.52 4.51 -9.97
C VAL A 30 3.88 4.18 -8.52
N VAL A 31 3.85 5.18 -7.63
CA VAL A 31 3.94 4.99 -6.18
C VAL A 31 2.56 5.27 -5.57
N PRO A 32 1.84 4.24 -5.08
CA PRO A 32 0.53 4.45 -4.46
C PRO A 32 0.60 5.42 -3.28
N GLY A 33 -0.45 6.22 -3.08
CA GLY A 33 -0.50 7.21 -2.00
C GLY A 33 -0.32 6.58 -0.61
N LEU A 34 -0.87 5.39 -0.39
CA LEU A 34 -0.67 4.63 0.86
C LEU A 34 0.80 4.34 1.13
N ILE A 35 1.59 4.00 0.11
CA ILE A 35 3.03 3.76 0.28
C ILE A 35 3.77 5.04 0.69
N GLN A 36 3.38 6.20 0.15
CA GLN A 36 3.99 7.49 0.54
C GLN A 36 3.74 7.81 2.01
N ILE A 37 2.60 7.38 2.57
CA ILE A 37 2.31 7.47 4.01
C ILE A 37 3.17 6.47 4.78
N LEU A 38 3.16 5.19 4.38
CA LEU A 38 3.87 4.12 5.10
C LEU A 38 5.40 4.29 5.07
N LEU A 39 5.97 4.95 4.07
CA LEU A 39 7.41 5.23 4.01
C LEU A 39 7.90 6.18 5.12
N ALA A 40 7.00 6.91 5.79
CA ALA A 40 7.35 7.72 6.94
C ALA A 40 7.84 6.87 8.12
N ASP A 41 7.25 5.68 8.32
CA ASP A 41 7.55 4.76 9.43
C ASP A 41 7.67 3.31 8.94
N PHE A 42 8.88 2.74 9.05
CA PHE A 42 9.15 1.39 8.60
C PHE A 42 8.51 0.29 9.45
N HIS A 43 8.19 0.55 10.73
CA HIS A 43 7.44 -0.39 11.54
C HIS A 43 6.01 -0.53 11.02
N LEU A 44 5.37 0.60 10.70
CA LEU A 44 4.04 0.60 10.09
C LEU A 44 4.05 -0.04 8.70
N LEU A 45 5.08 0.26 7.89
CA LEU A 45 5.25 -0.37 6.58
C LEU A 45 5.35 -1.90 6.70
N ALA A 46 6.19 -2.40 7.61
CA ALA A 46 6.40 -3.82 7.81
C ALA A 46 5.13 -4.52 8.33
N ALA A 47 4.48 -3.95 9.35
CA ALA A 47 3.25 -4.51 9.92
C ALA A 47 2.12 -4.56 8.89
N THR A 48 1.90 -3.47 8.15
CA THR A 48 0.87 -3.40 7.11
C THR A 48 1.19 -4.37 5.96
N GLY A 49 2.45 -4.44 5.54
CA GLY A 49 2.89 -5.38 4.50
C GLY A 49 2.68 -6.84 4.91
N TRP A 50 2.96 -7.19 6.17
CA TRP A 50 2.69 -8.52 6.70
C TRP A 50 1.19 -8.84 6.69
N MET A 51 0.34 -7.92 7.14
CA MET A 51 -1.11 -8.11 7.11
C MET A 51 -1.65 -8.30 5.69
N VAL A 52 -1.24 -7.45 4.75
CA VAL A 52 -1.68 -7.54 3.34
C VAL A 52 -1.23 -8.86 2.72
N SER A 53 0.03 -9.27 2.94
CA SER A 53 0.54 -10.53 2.39
C SER A 53 -0.16 -11.76 2.99
N HIS A 54 -0.58 -11.70 4.26
CA HIS A 54 -1.38 -12.76 4.88
C HIS A 54 -2.78 -12.87 4.25
N LEU A 55 -3.43 -11.73 3.98
CA LEU A 55 -4.78 -11.68 3.41
C LEU A 55 -4.82 -11.97 1.90
N ASP A 56 -3.80 -11.54 1.15
CA ASP A 56 -3.69 -11.71 -0.31
C ASP A 56 -2.85 -12.92 -0.73
N ARG A 57 -2.74 -13.93 0.14
CA ARG A 57 -1.93 -15.13 -0.14
C ARG A 57 -2.57 -16.07 -1.18
N PRO A 58 -1.74 -16.81 -1.96
CA PRO A 58 -2.18 -17.98 -2.70
C PRO A 58 -2.78 -19.01 -1.72
N GLY A 59 -3.99 -19.49 -1.97
CA GLY A 59 -4.69 -20.44 -1.08
C GLY A 59 -5.65 -19.81 -0.06
N SER A 60 -5.88 -18.49 -0.12
CA SER A 60 -7.03 -17.87 0.56
C SER A 60 -8.35 -18.49 0.06
N PRO A 61 -9.35 -18.70 0.95
CA PRO A 61 -10.64 -19.29 0.56
C PRO A 61 -11.44 -18.42 -0.41
N LEU A 62 -11.12 -17.12 -0.49
CA LEU A 62 -11.69 -16.21 -1.46
C LEU A 62 -10.77 -16.11 -2.68
N THR A 63 -11.36 -16.00 -3.87
CA THR A 63 -10.61 -15.62 -5.07
C THR A 63 -10.08 -14.18 -4.95
N ARG A 64 -9.07 -13.83 -5.75
CA ARG A 64 -8.55 -12.46 -5.79
C ARG A 64 -9.65 -11.44 -6.12
N LEU A 65 -10.53 -11.78 -7.07
CA LEU A 65 -11.67 -10.94 -7.43
C LEU A 65 -12.63 -10.76 -6.26
N GLN A 66 -12.98 -11.83 -5.54
CA GLN A 66 -13.87 -11.73 -4.36
C GLN A 66 -13.26 -10.88 -3.24
N ARG A 67 -11.94 -10.97 -3.01
CA ARG A 67 -11.26 -10.09 -2.05
C ARG A 67 -11.38 -8.61 -2.45
N GLU A 68 -11.17 -8.33 -3.74
CA GLU A 68 -11.31 -6.98 -4.27
C GLU A 68 -12.75 -6.46 -4.18
N MET A 69 -13.75 -7.31 -4.44
CA MET A 69 -15.15 -6.96 -4.25
C MET A 69 -15.45 -6.58 -2.80
N VAL A 70 -14.96 -7.36 -1.83
CA VAL A 70 -15.11 -7.04 -0.41
C VAL A 70 -14.41 -5.71 -0.08
N ALA A 71 -13.17 -5.52 -0.53
CA ALA A 71 -12.43 -4.29 -0.31
C ALA A 71 -13.16 -3.07 -0.89
N THR A 72 -13.73 -3.20 -2.08
CA THR A 72 -14.49 -2.14 -2.76
C THR A 72 -15.75 -1.76 -1.99
N VAL A 73 -16.53 -2.76 -1.56
CA VAL A 73 -17.76 -2.53 -0.78
C VAL A 73 -17.43 -1.89 0.57
N VAL A 74 -16.44 -2.41 1.29
CA VAL A 74 -16.04 -1.87 2.59
C VAL A 74 -15.51 -0.44 2.45
N ASN A 75 -14.68 -0.17 1.42
CA ASN A 75 -14.20 1.19 1.13
C ASN A 75 -15.37 2.15 0.89
N GLY A 76 -16.39 1.74 0.13
CA GLY A 76 -17.59 2.55 -0.07
C GLY A 76 -18.35 2.83 1.24
N LEU A 77 -18.48 1.84 2.11
CA LEU A 77 -19.18 1.98 3.40
C LEU A 77 -18.48 2.95 4.37
N ILE A 78 -17.15 2.99 4.36
CA ILE A 78 -16.38 3.90 5.22
C ILE A 78 -16.17 5.29 4.60
N GLY A 79 -16.76 5.56 3.42
CA GLY A 79 -16.55 6.80 2.69
C GLY A 79 -15.12 6.95 2.14
N GLY A 80 -14.42 5.84 1.93
CA GLY A 80 -13.13 5.80 1.25
C GLY A 80 -13.28 6.18 -0.22
N ALA A 81 -12.33 6.95 -0.75
CA ALA A 81 -12.28 7.22 -2.19
C ALA A 81 -11.98 5.92 -2.96
N PRO A 82 -12.60 5.72 -4.15
CA PRO A 82 -12.25 4.61 -5.04
C PRO A 82 -10.81 4.71 -5.57
#